data_AF-A0A0N0AH22-F1
#
_entry.id   AF-A0A0N0AH22-F1
#
_cell.length_a   1.000
_cell.length_b   1.000
_cell.length_c   1.000
_cell.angle_alpha   90.00
_cell.angle_beta   90.00
_cell.angle_gamma   90.00
#
_symmetry.space_group_name_H-M   'P 1'
#
loop_
_entity.id
_entity.type
_entity.pdbx_description
1 polymer ?
#
loop_
_entity_poly.entity_id
_entity_poly.type
_entity_poly.pdbx_seq_one_letter_code
_entity_poly.pdbx_strand_id
1 'polypeptide(L)'
;VFRAKQHGLHLTVKQLFQHQTIAELAPVTEQRQSTHVRAEQGTVTGPTQLTPIQHWFFDQDFTHPDHVNQSLLIEADTDLTPQQWQQALQTLLHHHDALRTRFLREGDHWHAEITNVPHTLPWQQHDLSTHPPTEHRERMLDLARQAQTSMDVSAAPLFRSVLFTGVQDSGLEGVERENRLLLVAHHLVVDVVSWRIILEDL
;
A
#
# COMPACT_ATOMS: atom_id res chain seq x y z
N VAL A 1 -9.76 -5.28 -18.29
CA VAL A 1 -10.66 -6.36 -17.80
C VAL A 1 -11.46 -5.92 -16.59
N PHE A 2 -10.85 -5.56 -15.46
CA PHE A 2 -11.59 -5.17 -14.24
C PHE A 2 -12.55 -3.99 -14.43
N ARG A 3 -12.05 -2.84 -14.92
CA ARG A 3 -12.90 -1.66 -15.22
C ARG A 3 -14.01 -1.97 -16.24
N ALA A 4 -13.71 -2.76 -17.27
CA ALA A 4 -14.72 -3.20 -18.24
C ALA A 4 -15.87 -3.99 -17.56
N LYS A 5 -15.53 -4.90 -16.63
CA LYS A 5 -16.51 -5.69 -15.86
C LYS A 5 -17.41 -4.80 -14.99
N GLN A 6 -16.88 -3.71 -14.41
CA GLN A 6 -17.70 -2.73 -13.67
C GLN A 6 -18.76 -2.06 -14.55
N HIS A 7 -18.51 -1.95 -15.86
CA HIS A 7 -19.46 -1.43 -16.85
C HIS A 7 -20.28 -2.53 -17.55
N GLY A 8 -20.30 -3.76 -17.02
CA GLY A 8 -21.06 -4.88 -17.60
C GLY A 8 -20.45 -5.49 -18.86
N LEU A 9 -19.21 -5.13 -19.19
CA LEU A 9 -18.45 -5.67 -20.32
C LEU A 9 -17.54 -6.80 -19.83
N HIS A 10 -17.93 -8.04 -20.11
CA HIS A 10 -17.20 -9.23 -19.72
C HIS A 10 -16.28 -9.70 -20.84
N LEU A 11 -14.98 -9.59 -20.59
CA LEU A 11 -13.92 -10.10 -21.45
C LEU A 11 -12.81 -10.73 -20.62
N THR A 12 -12.14 -11.72 -21.17
CA THR A 12 -11.01 -12.41 -20.54
C THR A 12 -9.68 -11.82 -20.98
N VAL A 13 -8.62 -12.01 -20.17
CA VAL A 13 -7.25 -11.65 -20.56
C VAL A 13 -6.85 -12.38 -21.85
N LYS A 14 -7.26 -13.65 -21.99
CA LYS A 14 -7.04 -14.44 -23.20
C LYS A 14 -7.64 -13.79 -24.44
N GLN A 15 -8.89 -13.34 -24.38
CA GLN A 15 -9.55 -12.65 -25.50
C GLN A 15 -8.82 -11.35 -25.85
N LEU A 16 -8.31 -10.61 -24.86
CA LEU A 16 -7.55 -9.38 -25.10
C LEU A 16 -6.25 -9.63 -25.87
N PHE A 17 -5.58 -10.77 -25.63
CA PHE A 17 -4.41 -11.18 -26.40
C PHE A 17 -4.75 -11.75 -27.78
N GLN A 18 -5.91 -12.40 -27.93
CA GLN A 18 -6.37 -13.00 -29.19
C GLN A 18 -6.97 -11.96 -30.16
N HIS A 19 -7.52 -10.87 -29.63
CA HIS A 19 -8.25 -9.84 -30.37
C HIS A 19 -7.67 -8.48 -29.99
N GLN A 20 -6.61 -8.07 -30.68
CA GLN A 20 -5.72 -6.99 -30.24
C GLN A 20 -6.21 -5.59 -30.64
N THR A 21 -7.35 -5.51 -31.31
CA THR A 21 -8.02 -4.25 -31.63
C THR A 21 -9.42 -4.20 -31.03
N ILE A 22 -9.92 -2.99 -30.78
CA ILE A 22 -11.31 -2.80 -30.30
C ILE A 22 -12.32 -3.47 -31.24
N ALA A 23 -12.09 -3.37 -32.56
CA ALA A 23 -12.96 -3.96 -33.57
C ALA A 23 -13.04 -5.49 -33.47
N GLU A 24 -11.92 -6.15 -33.14
CA GLU A 24 -11.87 -7.61 -32.96
C GLU A 24 -12.40 -8.05 -31.58
N LEU A 25 -12.21 -7.21 -30.55
CA LEU A 25 -12.66 -7.47 -29.17
C LEU A 25 -14.16 -7.30 -29.00
N ALA A 26 -14.76 -6.32 -29.68
CA ALA A 26 -16.17 -6.00 -29.59
C ALA A 26 -17.11 -7.21 -29.79
N PRO A 27 -16.98 -8.03 -30.85
CA PRO A 27 -17.88 -9.17 -31.08
C PRO A 27 -17.72 -10.32 -30.08
N VAL A 28 -16.58 -10.42 -29.39
CA VAL A 28 -16.32 -11.47 -28.39
C VAL A 28 -16.53 -11.02 -26.95
N THR A 29 -16.83 -9.74 -26.74
CA THR A 29 -17.13 -9.18 -25.42
C THR A 29 -18.59 -9.44 -25.10
N GLU A 30 -18.85 -10.09 -23.97
CA GLU A 30 -20.20 -10.33 -23.53
C GLU A 30 -20.72 -9.15 -22.72
N GLN A 31 -21.80 -8.54 -23.17
CA GLN A 31 -22.52 -7.56 -22.38
C GLN A 31 -23.53 -8.29 -21.48
N ARG A 32 -23.23 -8.36 -20.19
CA ARG A 32 -24.14 -8.88 -19.17
C ARG A 32 -24.55 -7.72 -18.29
N GLN A 33 -25.79 -7.72 -17.78
CA GLN A 33 -26.14 -6.81 -16.70
C GLN A 33 -25.11 -7.00 -15.59
N SER A 34 -24.47 -5.92 -15.17
CA SER A 34 -23.51 -5.98 -14.07
C SER A 34 -24.25 -6.54 -12.86
N THR A 35 -23.94 -7.78 -12.50
CA THR A 35 -24.17 -8.21 -11.14
C THR A 35 -23.18 -7.39 -10.33
N HIS A 36 -23.65 -6.25 -9.81
CA HIS A 36 -22.89 -5.52 -8.81
C HIS A 36 -22.57 -6.54 -7.72
N VAL A 37 -21.31 -6.96 -7.67
CA VAL A 37 -20.81 -7.75 -6.56
C VAL A 37 -20.97 -6.82 -5.36
N ARG A 38 -21.98 -7.10 -4.54
CA ARG A 38 -22.25 -6.33 -3.34
C ARG A 38 -21.23 -6.77 -2.30
N ALA A 39 -20.04 -6.18 -2.40
CA ALA A 39 -18.98 -6.35 -1.42
C ALA A 39 -19.41 -5.66 -0.11
N GLU A 40 -18.78 -6.07 1.00
CA GLU A 40 -18.88 -5.33 2.25
C GLU A 40 -18.35 -3.91 2.03
N GLN A 41 -19.04 -2.91 2.58
CA GLN A 41 -18.69 -1.49 2.45
C GLN A 41 -18.44 -0.84 3.81
N GLY A 42 -18.77 -1.52 4.91
CA GLY A 42 -18.37 -1.14 6.25
C GLY A 42 -16.96 -1.61 6.60
N THR A 43 -16.48 -1.20 7.77
CA THR A 43 -15.18 -1.61 8.29
C THR A 43 -15.18 -3.11 8.59
N VAL A 44 -14.33 -3.87 7.89
CA VAL A 44 -14.15 -5.30 8.17
C VAL A 44 -13.23 -5.45 9.38
N THR A 45 -13.62 -6.30 10.33
CA THR A 45 -12.85 -6.63 11.53
C THR A 45 -13.06 -8.10 11.92
N GLY A 46 -12.12 -8.67 12.68
CA GLY A 46 -12.20 -10.02 13.23
C GLY A 46 -11.30 -11.04 12.54
N PRO A 47 -11.39 -12.32 12.96
CA PRO A 47 -10.54 -13.38 12.46
C PRO A 47 -10.83 -13.68 10.99
N THR A 48 -9.77 -13.99 10.24
CA THR A 48 -9.84 -14.40 8.84
C THR A 48 -8.87 -15.55 8.56
N GLN A 49 -9.16 -16.32 7.52
CA GLN A 49 -8.30 -17.42 7.11
C GLN A 49 -7.07 -16.88 6.36
N LEU A 50 -5.95 -17.57 6.52
CA LEU A 50 -4.77 -17.31 5.70
C LEU A 50 -5.06 -17.70 4.26
N THR A 51 -4.57 -16.87 3.34
CA THR A 51 -4.53 -17.20 1.92
C THR A 51 -3.40 -18.19 1.63
N PRO A 52 -3.42 -18.91 0.48
CA PRO A 52 -2.35 -19.85 0.14
C PRO A 52 -0.95 -19.27 0.16
N ILE A 53 -0.79 -18.00 -0.26
CA ILE A 53 0.53 -17.34 -0.25
C ILE A 53 0.98 -16.98 1.17
N GLN A 54 0.05 -16.67 2.07
CA GLN A 54 0.35 -16.41 3.49
C GLN A 54 0.71 -17.72 4.21
N HIS A 55 0.04 -18.83 3.91
CA HIS A 55 0.46 -20.17 4.37
C HIS A 55 1.89 -20.47 3.92
N TRP A 56 2.16 -20.36 2.60
CA TRP A 56 3.50 -20.56 2.07
C TRP A 56 4.53 -19.69 2.79
N PHE A 57 4.23 -18.41 3.03
CA PHE A 57 5.13 -17.49 3.73
C PHE A 57 5.49 -17.97 5.13
N PHE A 58 4.50 -18.38 5.94
CA PHE A 58 4.75 -18.85 7.31
C PHE A 58 5.35 -20.26 7.38
N ASP A 59 5.22 -21.05 6.30
CA ASP A 59 5.95 -22.30 6.13
C ASP A 59 7.42 -22.06 5.75
N GLN A 60 7.81 -20.82 5.43
CA GLN A 60 9.21 -20.47 5.23
C GLN A 60 9.85 -20.10 6.58
N ASP A 61 10.98 -20.74 6.90
CA ASP A 61 11.79 -20.43 8.07
C ASP A 61 12.63 -19.14 7.87
N PHE A 62 11.97 -18.00 7.65
CA PHE A 62 12.66 -16.71 7.54
C PHE A 62 13.34 -16.33 8.85
N THR A 63 14.60 -15.88 8.79
CA THR A 63 15.31 -15.35 9.98
C THR A 63 14.65 -14.09 10.55
N HIS A 64 14.08 -13.26 9.67
CA HIS A 64 13.42 -12.00 10.02
C HIS A 64 12.08 -11.89 9.28
N PRO A 65 11.05 -12.65 9.70
CA PRO A 65 9.77 -12.66 9.01
C PRO A 65 9.08 -11.30 9.02
N ASP A 66 9.40 -10.42 9.97
CA ASP A 66 8.83 -9.07 10.07
C ASP A 66 9.41 -8.06 9.06
N HIS A 67 10.51 -8.41 8.39
CA HIS A 67 11.21 -7.53 7.47
C HIS A 67 11.18 -8.06 6.04
N VAL A 68 9.98 -8.45 5.58
CA VAL A 68 9.70 -8.82 4.19
C VAL A 68 8.71 -7.81 3.62
N ASN A 69 9.22 -6.61 3.37
CA ASN A 69 8.39 -5.45 3.02
C ASN A 69 8.51 -5.06 1.56
N GLN A 70 7.51 -4.32 1.08
CA GLN A 70 7.59 -3.51 -0.12
C GLN A 70 7.50 -2.03 0.26
N SER A 71 8.10 -1.15 -0.53
CA SER A 71 8.05 0.29 -0.28
C SER A 71 8.05 1.11 -1.57
N LEU A 72 7.40 2.27 -1.51
CA LEU A 72 7.41 3.29 -2.55
C LEU A 72 7.80 4.64 -1.94
N LEU A 73 8.64 5.39 -2.66
CA LEU A 73 8.89 6.80 -2.38
C LEU A 73 8.26 7.60 -3.51
N ILE A 74 7.30 8.45 -3.18
CA ILE A 74 6.59 9.29 -4.14
C ILE A 74 6.86 10.77 -3.87
N GLU A 75 6.69 11.58 -4.90
CA GLU A 75 6.55 13.03 -4.75
C GLU A 75 5.24 13.30 -4.01
N ALA A 76 5.34 14.11 -2.96
CA ALA A 76 4.18 14.52 -2.19
C ALA A 76 3.83 15.96 -2.56
N ASP A 77 2.55 16.19 -2.82
CA ASP A 77 2.00 17.52 -3.04
C ASP A 77 2.42 18.49 -1.92
N THR A 78 3.02 19.60 -2.31
CA THR A 78 3.50 20.66 -1.43
C THR A 78 2.37 21.57 -0.94
N ASP A 79 1.22 21.57 -1.60
CA ASP A 79 0.03 22.32 -1.20
C ASP A 79 -0.73 21.62 -0.05
N LEU A 80 -0.49 20.33 0.16
CA LEU A 80 -1.07 19.57 1.25
C LEU A 80 -0.26 19.75 2.55
N THR A 81 -0.95 20.19 3.59
CA THR A 81 -0.39 20.24 4.94
C THR A 81 -0.11 18.84 5.49
N PRO A 82 0.83 18.67 6.43
CA PRO A 82 1.07 17.38 7.08
C PRO A 82 -0.18 16.76 7.71
N GLN A 83 -1.10 17.58 8.22
CA GLN A 83 -2.38 17.14 8.79
C GLN A 83 -3.32 16.58 7.73
N GLN A 84 -3.34 17.17 6.52
CA GLN A 84 -4.11 16.62 5.39
C GLN A 84 -3.54 15.28 4.92
N TRP A 85 -2.22 15.14 4.84
CA TRP A 85 -1.57 13.86 4.56
C TRP A 85 -1.92 12.80 5.61
N GLN A 86 -1.86 13.17 6.89
CA GLN A 86 -2.25 12.29 7.99
C GLN A 86 -3.71 11.83 7.86
N GLN A 87 -4.62 12.75 7.51
CA GLN A 87 -6.03 12.43 7.30
C GLN A 87 -6.26 11.51 6.09
N ALA A 88 -5.55 11.74 4.98
CA ALA A 88 -5.60 10.89 3.80
C ALA A 88 -5.16 9.46 4.13
N LEU A 89 -4.05 9.30 4.86
CA LEU A 89 -3.55 8.00 5.30
C LEU A 89 -4.49 7.30 6.30
N GLN A 90 -5.19 8.06 7.16
CA GLN A 90 -6.21 7.50 8.03
C GLN A 90 -7.38 6.92 7.22
N THR A 91 -7.85 7.68 6.21
CA THR A 91 -8.90 7.23 5.30
C THR A 91 -8.45 6.01 4.50
N LEU A 92 -7.21 5.99 4.04
CA LEU A 92 -6.60 4.86 3.34
C LEU A 92 -6.63 3.59 4.20
N LEU A 93 -6.19 3.66 5.47
CA LEU A 93 -6.25 2.52 6.38
C LEU A 93 -7.69 2.09 6.69
N HIS A 94 -8.62 3.05 6.78
CA HIS A 94 -10.03 2.74 6.94
C HIS A 94 -10.60 2.01 5.72
N HIS A 95 -10.17 2.39 4.51
CA HIS A 95 -10.66 1.82 3.26
C HIS A 95 -10.05 0.45 2.95
N HIS A 96 -8.76 0.25 3.24
CA HIS A 96 -8.04 -0.99 2.94
C HIS A 96 -7.83 -1.85 4.18
N ASP A 97 -8.82 -2.70 4.46
CA ASP A 97 -8.84 -3.59 5.62
C ASP A 97 -7.57 -4.44 5.76
N ALA A 98 -7.02 -4.92 4.64
CA ALA A 98 -5.83 -5.77 4.62
C ALA A 98 -4.61 -5.11 5.30
N LEU A 99 -4.44 -3.79 5.18
CA LEU A 99 -3.32 -3.06 5.81
C LEU A 99 -3.37 -3.09 7.35
N ARG A 100 -4.55 -3.39 7.90
CA ARG A 100 -4.83 -3.48 9.34
C ARG A 100 -4.89 -4.93 9.82
N THR A 101 -4.37 -5.87 9.02
CA THR A 101 -4.27 -7.27 9.40
C THR A 101 -3.04 -7.48 10.28
N ARG A 102 -3.20 -8.26 11.35
CA ARG A 102 -2.09 -8.87 12.09
C ARG A 102 -2.13 -10.39 11.93
N PHE A 103 -0.98 -11.03 12.11
CA PHE A 103 -0.81 -12.46 12.05
C PHE A 103 -0.32 -12.97 13.42
N LEU A 104 -1.09 -13.87 14.00
CA LEU A 104 -0.86 -14.37 15.35
C LEU A 104 -0.55 -15.86 15.27
N ARG A 105 0.40 -16.30 16.09
CA ARG A 105 0.77 -17.71 16.20
C ARG A 105 0.21 -18.29 17.51
N GLU A 106 -0.62 -19.30 17.38
CA GLU A 106 -1.16 -20.09 18.49
C GLU A 106 -0.66 -21.53 18.38
N GLY A 107 0.37 -21.86 19.17
CA GLY A 107 1.09 -23.12 19.02
C GLY A 107 1.80 -23.19 17.67
N ASP A 108 1.41 -24.16 16.83
CA ASP A 108 1.96 -24.36 15.49
C ASP A 108 1.08 -23.79 14.37
N HIS A 109 -0.02 -23.11 14.71
CA HIS A 109 -0.93 -22.56 13.72
C HIS A 109 -0.85 -21.04 13.70
N TRP A 110 -0.76 -20.50 12.49
CA TRP A 110 -0.91 -19.08 12.23
C TRP A 110 -2.35 -18.76 11.86
N HIS A 111 -2.85 -17.64 12.37
CA HIS A 111 -4.12 -17.06 11.94
C HIS A 111 -3.98 -15.57 11.69
N ALA A 112 -4.91 -15.02 10.91
CA ALA A 112 -4.96 -13.61 10.61
C ALA A 112 -6.15 -12.97 11.31
N GLU A 113 -5.99 -11.74 11.74
CA GLU A 113 -7.06 -10.93 12.32
C GLU A 113 -6.99 -9.52 11.75
N ILE A 114 -8.11 -9.04 11.21
CA ILE A 114 -8.26 -7.65 10.79
C ILE A 114 -8.68 -6.86 12.03
N THR A 115 -7.84 -5.92 12.48
CA THR A 115 -8.11 -5.14 13.70
C THR A 115 -9.13 -4.03 13.44
N ASN A 116 -9.30 -3.06 14.33
CA ASN A 116 -9.94 -1.78 14.00
C ASN A 116 -8.94 -0.83 13.33
N VAL A 117 -9.42 0.31 12.82
CA VAL A 117 -8.55 1.43 12.42
C VAL A 117 -7.84 1.96 13.66
N PRO A 118 -6.50 2.06 13.66
CA PRO A 118 -5.78 2.50 14.85
C PRO A 118 -6.07 3.98 15.13
N HIS A 119 -6.19 4.33 16.42
CA HIS A 119 -6.32 5.73 16.85
C HIS A 119 -5.04 6.52 16.57
N THR A 120 -3.89 5.88 16.72
CA THR A 120 -2.58 6.46 16.41
C THR A 120 -2.08 5.89 15.10
N LEU A 121 -1.89 6.75 14.10
CA LEU A 121 -1.39 6.33 12.80
C LEU A 121 0.11 6.01 12.84
N PRO A 122 0.57 5.02 12.05
CA PRO A 122 1.99 4.73 11.84
C PRO A 122 2.62 5.79 10.91
N TRP A 123 2.62 7.04 11.35
CA TRP A 123 3.01 8.23 10.61
C TRP A 123 4.21 8.92 11.27
N GLN A 124 5.16 9.35 10.44
CA GLN A 124 6.25 10.22 10.86
C GLN A 124 6.40 11.38 9.88
N GLN A 125 6.82 12.53 10.39
CA GLN A 125 7.18 13.69 9.60
C GLN A 125 8.59 14.13 9.97
N HIS A 126 9.42 14.40 8.97
CA HIS A 126 10.78 14.92 9.15
C HIS A 126 11.00 16.11 8.23
N ASP A 127 11.28 17.27 8.82
CA ASP A 127 11.63 18.47 8.07
C ASP A 127 13.13 18.51 7.78
N LEU A 128 13.48 18.23 6.53
CA LEU A 128 14.87 18.21 6.09
C LEU A 128 15.43 19.61 5.85
N SER A 129 14.59 20.65 5.77
CA SER A 129 15.07 22.02 5.56
C SER A 129 15.97 22.54 6.68
N THR A 130 15.93 21.87 7.84
CA THR A 130 16.78 22.11 9.01
C THR A 130 18.21 21.55 8.85
N HIS A 131 18.50 20.86 7.75
CA HIS A 131 19.78 20.21 7.47
C HIS A 131 20.41 20.71 6.16
N PRO A 132 21.72 20.53 5.96
CA PRO A 132 22.36 20.81 4.68
C PRO A 132 21.76 19.92 3.57
N PRO A 133 21.52 20.45 2.35
CA PRO A 133 21.01 19.65 1.23
C PRO A 133 21.85 18.41 0.89
N THR A 134 23.15 18.47 1.15
CA THR A 134 24.09 17.36 0.97
C THR A 134 23.80 16.16 1.89
N GLU A 135 23.13 16.37 3.02
CA GLU A 135 22.77 15.31 3.99
C GLU A 135 21.36 14.74 3.78
N HIS A 136 20.51 15.41 2.99
CA HIS A 136 19.09 15.03 2.86
C HIS A 136 18.92 13.56 2.46
N ARG A 137 19.67 13.12 1.45
CA ARG A 137 19.57 11.75 0.91
C ARG A 137 19.94 10.70 1.96
N GLU A 138 21.04 10.90 2.69
CA GLU A 138 21.51 9.95 3.70
C GLU A 138 20.50 9.85 4.85
N ARG A 139 19.98 10.99 5.31
CA ARG A 139 18.94 11.05 6.35
C ARG A 139 17.66 10.33 5.93
N MET A 140 17.20 10.54 4.68
CA MET A 140 16.04 9.82 4.15
C MET A 140 16.28 8.31 4.12
N LEU A 141 17.48 7.84 3.75
CA LEU A 141 17.81 6.42 3.73
C LEU A 141 17.83 5.82 5.14
N ASP A 142 18.35 6.53 6.13
CA ASP A 142 18.36 6.07 7.52
C ASP A 142 16.95 5.99 8.10
N LEU A 143 16.12 7.01 7.86
CA LEU A 143 14.72 7.02 8.28
C LEU A 143 13.90 5.94 7.55
N ALA A 144 14.18 5.70 6.26
CA ALA A 144 13.57 4.60 5.51
C ALA A 144 13.96 3.24 6.12
N ARG A 145 15.23 3.05 6.49
CA ARG A 145 15.70 1.82 7.16
C ARG A 145 15.00 1.62 8.50
N GLN A 146 14.81 2.68 9.29
CA GLN A 146 14.05 2.62 10.54
C GLN A 146 12.60 2.21 10.30
N ALA A 147 11.92 2.82 9.31
CA ALA A 147 10.55 2.44 8.96
C ALA A 147 10.45 0.96 8.54
N GLN A 148 11.36 0.51 7.67
CA GLN A 148 11.45 -0.88 7.18
C GLN A 148 11.66 -1.90 8.31
N THR A 149 12.48 -1.56 9.31
CA THR A 149 12.83 -2.47 10.42
C THR A 149 11.89 -2.37 11.63
N SER A 150 10.88 -1.50 11.57
CA SER A 150 9.95 -1.24 12.69
C SER A 150 8.64 -2.05 12.64
N MET A 151 8.49 -2.95 11.67
CA MET A 151 7.31 -3.79 11.56
C MET A 151 7.42 -5.03 12.45
N ASP A 152 6.26 -5.54 12.84
CA ASP A 152 6.05 -6.78 13.59
C ASP A 152 4.75 -7.38 13.02
N VAL A 153 4.81 -8.58 12.44
CA VAL A 153 3.64 -9.19 11.78
C VAL A 153 2.47 -9.42 12.75
N SER A 154 2.74 -9.50 14.06
CA SER A 154 1.73 -9.66 15.11
C SER A 154 1.10 -8.33 15.55
N ALA A 155 1.67 -7.20 15.15
CA ALA A 155 1.20 -5.85 15.49
C ALA A 155 0.70 -5.09 14.26
N ALA A 156 -0.62 -5.01 14.11
CA ALA A 156 -1.24 -4.14 13.11
C ALA A 156 -1.09 -2.65 13.48
N PRO A 157 -1.07 -1.74 12.48
CA PRO A 157 -1.10 -2.02 11.04
C PRO A 157 0.27 -2.44 10.49
N LEU A 158 0.26 -3.25 9.43
CA LEU A 158 1.46 -3.65 8.68
C LEU A 158 1.78 -2.65 7.57
N PHE A 159 1.77 -1.39 7.96
CA PHE A 159 1.96 -0.23 7.11
C PHE A 159 2.72 0.86 7.89
N ARG A 160 3.64 1.56 7.24
CA ARG A 160 4.39 2.70 7.78
C ARG A 160 4.42 3.80 6.74
N SER A 161 4.40 5.04 7.20
CA SER A 161 4.45 6.22 6.35
C SER A 161 5.40 7.26 6.92
N VAL A 162 6.22 7.86 6.07
CA VAL A 162 7.18 8.91 6.45
C VAL A 162 7.12 10.04 5.43
N LEU A 163 6.67 11.22 5.86
CA LEU A 163 6.73 12.44 5.07
C LEU A 163 8.02 13.18 5.34
N PHE A 164 8.79 13.40 4.28
CA PHE A 164 9.95 14.27 4.26
C PHE A 164 9.54 15.61 3.66
N THR A 165 9.70 16.70 4.40
CA THR A 165 9.40 18.05 3.90
C THR A 165 10.66 18.82 3.61
N GLY A 166 10.58 19.77 2.67
CA GLY A 166 11.67 20.70 2.39
C GLY A 166 12.89 20.04 1.72
N VAL A 167 12.68 18.90 1.06
CA VAL A 167 13.72 18.12 0.38
C VAL A 167 14.24 18.93 -0.79
N GLN A 168 15.56 18.93 -0.93
CA GLN A 168 16.28 19.56 -2.03
C GLN A 168 17.29 18.56 -2.57
N ASP A 169 17.29 18.32 -3.89
CA ASP A 169 18.29 17.47 -4.50
C ASP A 169 19.63 18.22 -4.59
N SER A 170 20.67 17.54 -4.13
CA SER A 170 21.99 18.08 -3.75
C SER A 170 22.82 18.66 -4.91
N GLY A 171 22.29 18.74 -6.14
CA GLY A 171 23.06 19.07 -7.33
C GLY A 171 22.68 20.35 -8.08
N LEU A 172 21.54 20.99 -7.77
CA LEU A 172 21.02 22.09 -8.59
C LEU A 172 20.52 23.25 -7.71
N GLU A 173 21.27 24.35 -7.72
CA GLU A 173 20.81 25.63 -7.17
C GLU A 173 19.60 26.13 -7.97
N GLY A 174 18.55 26.59 -7.28
CA GLY A 174 17.34 27.14 -7.91
C GLY A 174 16.21 26.13 -8.18
N VAL A 175 16.34 24.87 -7.79
CA VAL A 175 15.22 23.90 -7.78
C VAL A 175 14.36 24.15 -6.55
N GLU A 176 13.04 24.16 -6.73
CA GLU A 176 12.09 24.32 -5.63
C GLU A 176 12.20 23.16 -4.62
N ARG A 177 11.90 23.45 -3.36
CA ARG A 177 11.86 22.43 -2.32
C ARG A 177 10.63 21.57 -2.53
N GLU A 178 10.82 20.27 -2.44
CA GLU A 178 9.75 19.32 -2.66
C GLU A 178 9.49 18.51 -1.40
N ASN A 179 8.28 17.96 -1.30
CA ASN A 179 7.97 16.96 -0.28
C ASN A 179 8.09 15.56 -0.90
N ARG A 180 8.44 14.58 -0.07
CA ARG A 180 8.49 13.16 -0.44
C ARG A 180 7.75 12.34 0.58
N LEU A 181 6.93 11.39 0.14
CA LEU A 181 6.22 10.47 1.01
C LEU A 181 6.74 9.05 0.77
N LEU A 182 7.32 8.45 1.81
CA LEU A 182 7.66 7.04 1.83
C LEU A 182 6.47 6.26 2.40
N LEU A 183 6.03 5.25 1.65
CA LEU A 183 5.06 4.26 2.09
C LEU A 183 5.77 2.91 2.17
N VAL A 184 5.60 2.19 3.27
CA VAL A 184 6.14 0.85 3.47
C VAL A 184 5.02 -0.06 3.95
N ALA A 185 4.87 -1.22 3.34
CA ALA A 185 3.88 -2.20 3.74
C ALA A 185 4.47 -3.62 3.72
N HIS A 186 4.03 -4.47 4.63
CA HIS A 186 4.51 -5.85 4.66
C HIS A 186 3.95 -6.65 3.47
N HIS A 187 4.75 -7.53 2.88
CA HIS A 187 4.36 -8.29 1.68
C HIS A 187 3.18 -9.26 1.93
N LEU A 188 2.84 -9.53 3.19
CA LEU A 188 1.66 -10.30 3.58
C LEU A 188 0.33 -9.58 3.32
N VAL A 189 0.36 -8.25 3.19
CA VAL A 189 -0.85 -7.40 3.07
C VAL A 189 -0.88 -6.56 1.79
N VAL A 190 0.20 -6.58 0.98
CA VAL A 190 0.27 -5.89 -0.32
C VAL A 190 1.01 -6.72 -1.37
N ASP A 191 0.73 -6.41 -2.62
CA ASP A 191 1.49 -6.84 -3.79
C ASP A 191 1.66 -5.68 -4.81
N VAL A 192 2.28 -5.98 -5.96
CA VAL A 192 2.53 -5.01 -7.02
C VAL A 192 1.23 -4.40 -7.60
N VAL A 193 0.11 -5.12 -7.56
CA VAL A 193 -1.18 -4.60 -8.05
C VAL A 193 -1.82 -3.71 -6.99
N SER A 194 -1.70 -4.10 -5.71
CA SER A 194 -2.22 -3.39 -4.54
C SER A 194 -1.69 -1.96 -4.48
N TRP A 195 -0.40 -1.76 -4.75
CA TRP A 195 0.21 -0.42 -4.77
C TRP A 195 -0.44 0.54 -5.78
N ARG A 196 -0.87 0.05 -6.95
CA ARG A 196 -1.55 0.90 -7.93
C ARG A 196 -2.90 1.38 -7.43
N ILE A 197 -3.62 0.53 -6.69
CA ILE A 197 -4.91 0.86 -6.10
C ILE A 197 -4.70 1.85 -4.94
N ILE A 198 -3.78 1.54 -4.04
CA ILE A 198 -3.42 2.41 -2.91
C ILE A 198 -3.03 3.82 -3.38
N LEU A 199 -2.25 3.93 -4.45
CA LEU A 199 -1.86 5.22 -5.02
C LEU A 199 -2.97 5.92 -5.82
N GLU A 200 -3.96 5.19 -6.33
CA GLU A 200 -5.13 5.79 -7.00
C GLU A 200 -6.12 6.36 -5.97
N ASP A 201 -6.20 5.75 -4.79
CA ASP A 201 -7.08 6.16 -3.69
C ASP A 201 -6.46 7.24 -2.78
N LEU A 202 -5.12 7.32 -2.69
CA LEU A 202 -4.36 8.29 -1.89
C LEU A 202 -4.27 9.67 -2.56
#